data_AF-A0A1Q7KSZ4-F1
#
_entry.id   AF-A0A1Q7KSZ4-F1
#
_cell.length_a   1.000
_cell.length_b   1.000
_cell.length_c   1.000
_cell.angle_alpha   90.00
_cell.angle_beta   90.00
_cell.angle_gamma   90.00
#
_symmetry.space_group_name_H-M   'P 1'
#
loop_
_entity.id
_entity.type
_entity.pdbx_description
1 polymer ?
#
loop_
_entity_poly.entity_id
_entity_poly.type
_entity_poly.pdbx_seq_one_letter_code
_entity_poly.pdbx_strand_id
1 'polypeptide(L)' 'NNYDVALLDLAMPEFSGYDVIESLETTGKLKEQKLIVLTASSITEGKMKELEKRGVYTCIKKPVQLNDLMKVIQSCVDA' A
#
# COMPACT_ATOMS: atom_id res chain seq x y z
N ASN A 1 15.20 -8.10 9.88
CA ASN A 1 15.07 -7.26 8.67
C ASN A 1 14.20 -6.08 8.97
N ASN A 2 14.77 -4.87 8.93
CA ASN A 2 14.05 -3.62 9.03
C ASN A 2 13.86 -3.10 7.60
N TYR A 3 12.62 -2.82 7.21
CA TYR A 3 12.31 -2.28 5.89
C TYR A 3 11.69 -0.90 6.08
N ASP A 4 12.17 0.10 5.33
CA ASP A 4 11.66 1.47 5.42
C ASP A 4 10.30 1.63 4.74
N VAL A 5 10.06 0.87 3.67
CA VAL A 5 8.84 0.90 2.85
C VAL A 5 8.52 -0.52 2.37
N ALA A 6 7.24 -0.87 2.39
CA ALA A 6 6.73 -2.11 1.82
C ALA A 6 5.74 -1.81 0.69
N LEU A 7 5.86 -2.56 -0.41
CA LEU A 7 4.95 -2.46 -1.56
C LEU A 7 4.06 -3.71 -1.58
N LEU A 8 2.75 -3.52 -1.64
CA LEU A 8 1.77 -4.61 -1.64
C LEU A 8 0.86 -4.52 -2.86
N ASP A 9 0.79 -5.59 -3.63
CA ASP A 9 -0.14 -5.70 -4.77
C ASP A 9 -1.48 -6.27 -4.32
N LEU A 10 -2.59 -5.59 -4.60
CA LEU A 10 -3.94 -6.13 -4.35
C LEU A 10 -4.38 -7.11 -5.43
N ALA A 11 -3.83 -7.02 -6.63
CA ALA A 11 -4.19 -7.89 -7.75
C ALA A 11 -3.31 -9.14 -7.76
N MET A 12 -3.50 -10.01 -6.77
CA MET A 12 -2.82 -11.30 -6.67
C MET A 12 -3.81 -12.45 -6.96
N PRO A 13 -3.39 -13.49 -7.70
CA PRO A 13 -4.29 -14.57 -8.13
C PRO A 13 -4.71 -15.51 -6.99
N GLU A 14 -3.89 -15.67 -5.94
CA GLU A 14 -4.11 -16.66 -4.87
C GLU A 14 -4.45 -16.04 -3.50
N PHE A 15 -4.06 -14.78 -3.25
CA PHE A 15 -4.27 -14.10 -1.97
C PHE A 15 -4.85 -12.72 -2.20
N SER A 16 -5.82 -12.31 -1.39
CA SER A 16 -6.32 -10.94 -1.46
C SER A 16 -5.32 -10.05 -0.74
N GLY A 17 -4.79 -9.01 -1.39
CA GLY A 17 -3.92 -8.05 -0.70
C GLY A 17 -4.62 -7.39 0.52
N TYR A 18 -5.95 -7.45 0.58
CA TYR A 18 -6.72 -7.07 1.76
C TYR A 18 -6.43 -7.93 3.00
N ASP A 19 -6.23 -9.24 2.84
CA ASP A 19 -5.94 -10.15 3.95
C ASP A 19 -4.59 -9.82 4.60
N VAL A 20 -3.63 -9.39 3.78
CA VAL A 20 -2.32 -8.92 4.25
C VAL A 20 -2.48 -7.63 5.05
N ILE A 21 -3.30 -6.69 4.59
CA ILE A 21 -3.57 -5.44 5.30
C ILE A 21 -4.24 -5.73 6.65
N GLU A 22 -5.22 -6.63 6.68
CA GLU A 22 -5.90 -7.04 7.91
C GLU A 22 -4.94 -7.75 8.89
N SER A 23 -4.05 -8.61 8.40
CA SER A 23 -3.02 -9.25 9.22
C SER A 23 -2.02 -8.24 9.78
N LEU A 24 -1.61 -7.24 8.99
CA LEU A 24 -0.72 -6.17 9.46
C LEU A 24 -1.42 -5.24 10.46
N GLU A 25 -2.72 -4.98 10.26
CA GLU A 25 -3.54 -4.17 11.16
C GLU A 25 -3.70 -4.85 12.52
N THR A 26 -4.06 -6.14 12.54
CA THR A 26 -4.24 -6.94 13.76
C THR A 26 -2.94 -7.15 14.54
N THR A 27 -1.79 -7.18 13.85
CA THR A 27 -0.47 -7.26 14.50
C THR A 27 0.09 -5.89 14.92
N GLY A 28 -0.64 -4.80 14.67
CA GLY A 28 -0.23 -3.43 14.99
C GLY A 28 0.88 -2.87 14.10
N LYS A 29 1.39 -3.66 13.16
CA LYS A 29 2.54 -3.30 12.31
C LYS A 29 2.16 -2.42 11.12
N LEU A 30 0.88 -2.35 10.77
CA LEU A 30 0.42 -1.57 9.61
C LEU A 30 0.78 -0.08 9.73
N LYS A 31 0.73 0.49 10.93
CA LYS A 31 1.06 1.90 11.17
C LYS A 31 2.56 2.12 11.39
N GLU A 32 3.29 1.08 11.80
CA GLU A 32 4.73 1.14 12.01
C GLU A 32 5.50 1.01 10.68
N GLN A 33 4.91 0.34 9.68
CA GLN A 33 5.49 0.15 8.36
C GLN A 33 4.84 1.08 7.34
N LYS A 34 5.65 1.76 6.53
CA LYS A 34 5.16 2.57 5.42
C LYS A 34 4.71 1.65 4.28
N LEU A 35 3.44 1.22 4.34
CA LEU A 35 2.85 0.33 3.35
C LEU A 35 2.27 1.14 2.18
N ILE A 36 2.78 0.89 0.98
CA ILE A 36 2.26 1.42 -0.28
C ILE A 36 1.49 0.30 -0.98
N VAL A 37 0.21 0.55 -1.27
CA VAL A 37 -0.64 -0.43 -1.92
C VAL A 37 -0.75 -0.14 -3.42
N LEU A 38 -0.41 -1.12 -4.25
CA LEU A 38 -0.59 -1.11 -5.69
C LEU A 38 -1.89 -1.83 -6.04
N THR A 39 -2.79 -1.17 -6.77
CA THR A 39 -4.10 -1.74 -7.13
C THR A 39 -4.42 -1.56 -8.60
N ALA A 40 -5.31 -2.38 -9.13
CA ALA A 40 -5.85 -2.19 -10.47
C ALA A 40 -6.61 -0.86 -10.57
N SER A 41 -6.68 -0.29 -11.78
CA SER A 41 -7.41 0.96 -12.06
C SER A 41 -8.90 0.90 -11.72
N SER A 42 -9.47 -0.29 -11.55
CA SER A 42 -10.88 -0.53 -11.23
C SER A 42 -11.26 -0.30 -9.77
N ILE A 43 -10.31 -0.08 -8.86
CA ILE A 43 -10.65 0.29 -7.48
C ILE A 43 -11.27 1.70 -7.42
N THR A 44 -12.35 1.82 -6.65
CA THR A 44 -13.00 3.10 -6.36
C THR A 44 -12.20 3.94 -5.38
N GLU A 45 -12.25 5.26 -5.52
CA GLU A 45 -11.58 6.19 -4.59
C GLU A 45 -12.04 5.99 -3.14
N GLY A 46 -13.30 5.61 -2.93
CA GLY A 46 -13.82 5.30 -1.59
C GLY A 46 -13.04 4.18 -0.90
N LYS A 47 -12.70 3.11 -1.63
CA LYS A 47 -11.90 2.00 -1.11
C LYS A 47 -10.45 2.44 -0.82
N MET A 48 -9.89 3.32 -1.64
CA MET A 48 -8.54 3.86 -1.40
C MET A 48 -8.49 4.66 -0.09
N LYS A 49 -9.45 5.57 0.09
CA LYS A 49 -9.57 6.35 1.33
C LYS A 49 -9.82 5.49 2.56
N GLU A 50 -10.54 4.38 2.40
CA GLU A 50 -10.75 3.42 3.48
C GLU A 50 -9.43 2.77 3.91
N LEU A 51 -8.61 2.33 2.96
CA LEU A 51 -7.29 1.76 3.23
C LEU A 51 -6.36 2.76 3.90
N GLU A 52 -6.33 4.01 3.42
CA GLU A 52 -5.56 5.08 4.05
C GLU A 52 -5.99 5.33 5.50
N LYS A 53 -7.30 5.31 5.78
CA LYS A 53 -7.84 5.43 7.14
C LYS A 53 -7.44 4.27 8.07
N ARG A 54 -7.26 3.06 7.53
CA ARG A 54 -6.79 1.89 8.30
C ARG A 54 -5.31 1.99 8.67
N GLY A 55 -4.55 2.87 8.00
CA GLY A 55 -3.13 3.10 8.28
C GLY A 55 -2.21 2.76 7.11
N VAL A 56 -2.75 2.44 5.92
CA VAL A 56 -1.95 2.36 4.69
C VAL A 56 -1.40 3.76 4.38
N TYR A 57 -0.12 3.85 4.03
CA TYR A 57 0.51 5.15 3.74
C TYR A 57 -0.09 5.80 2.50
N THR A 58 -0.20 5.04 1.40
CA THR A 58 -0.86 5.52 0.18
C THR A 58 -1.25 4.37 -0.75
N CYS A 59 -2.21 4.64 -1.63
CA CYS A 59 -2.65 3.71 -2.66
C CYS A 59 -2.34 4.25 -4.06
N ILE A 60 -1.73 3.43 -4.92
CA ILE A 60 -1.33 3.77 -6.29
C ILE A 60 -2.09 2.87 -7.27
N LYS A 61 -2.70 3.48 -8.30
CA LYS A 61 -3.38 2.75 -9.38
C LYS A 61 -2.38 2.31 -10.45
N LYS A 62 -2.54 1.08 -10.93
CA LYS A 62 -1.88 0.57 -12.13
C LYS A 62 -2.65 1.00 -13.39
N PRO A 63 -1.98 1.24 -14.52
CA PRO A 63 -0.52 1.24 -14.68
C PRO A 63 0.11 2.49 -14.04
N VAL A 64 1.19 2.31 -13.28
CA VAL A 64 1.99 3.40 -12.71
C VAL A 64 3.33 3.46 -13.43
N GLN A 65 3.82 4.67 -13.72
CA GLN A 65 5.15 4.85 -14.27
C GLN A 65 6.20 4.69 -13.18
N LEU A 66 7.34 4.07 -13.50
CA LEU A 66 8.43 3.84 -12.54
C LEU A 66 8.90 5.15 -11.88
N ASN A 67 8.98 6.23 -12.65
CA ASN A 67 9.38 7.55 -12.13
C ASN A 67 8.42 8.08 -11.05
N ASP A 68 7.11 7.87 -11.21
CA ASP A 68 6.12 8.32 -10.23
C ASP A 68 6.13 7.44 -9.00
N LEU A 69 6.29 6.11 -9.18
CA LEU A 69 6.47 5.19 -8.07
C LEU A 69 7.70 5.54 -7.23
N MET A 70 8.83 5.84 -7.89
CA MET A 70 10.07 6.24 -7.21
C MET A 70 9.91 7.54 -6.41
N LYS A 71 9.18 8.53 -6.93
CA LYS A 71 8.89 9.77 -6.18
C LYS A 71 8.10 9.49 -4.91
N VAL A 72 7.11 8.61 -4.98
CA VAL A 72 6.30 8.25 -3.80
C VAL A 72 7.16 7.52 -2.76
N ILE A 73 7.97 6.55 -3.19
CA ILE A 73 8.87 5.82 -2.29
C ILE A 73 9.85 6.80 -1.62
N GLN A 74 10.45 7.71 -2.38
CA GLN A 74 11.37 8.71 -1.84
C GLN A 74 10.69 9.60 -0.80
N SER A 75 9.49 10.09 -1.10
CA SER A 75 8.67 10.86 -0.15
C SER A 75 8.31 10.07 1.10
N CYS A 76 8.19 8.74 1.01
CA CYS A 76 7.97 7.88 2.17
C CYS A 76 9.24 7.80 3.02
N VAL A 77 10.39 7.54 2.42
CA VAL A 77 11.66 7.35 3.17
C VAL A 77 12.07 8.64 3.90
N ASP A 78 11.85 9.80 3.28
CA ASP A 78 12.28 11.10 3.82
C ASP A 78 11.33 11.70 4.88
N ALA A 79 10.15 11.11 5.08
CA ALA A 79 9.12 11.55 6.04
C ALA A 79 9.27 10.94 7.44
#